data_AF-A0A0F9ZHG4-F1
#
_entry.id   AF-A0A0F9ZHG4-F1
#
_cell.length_a   1.000
_cell.length_b   1.000
_cell.length_c   1.000
_cell.angle_alpha   90.00
_cell.angle_beta   90.00
_cell.angle_gamma   90.00
#
_symmetry.space_group_name_H-M   'P 1'
#
loop_
_entity.id
_entity.type
_entity.pdbx_description
1 polymer ?
#
loop_
_entity_poly.entity_id
_entity_poly.type
_entity_poly.pdbx_seq_one_letter_code
_entity_poly.pdbx_strand_id
1 'polypeptide(L)' 'MKLSKLMHIGSVVVGFIGVIVFIIAVFGGSGFVFGITKVDTLLCAGVLILIAIWTQIATIHHMMLEKTGEIV' A
#
# COMPACT_ATOMS: atom_id res chain seq x y z
N MET A 1 6.72 23.86 -0.33
CA MET A 1 6.97 22.95 -1.48
C MET A 1 5.64 22.73 -2.21
N LYS A 2 5.63 22.41 -3.51
CA LYS A 2 4.39 22.08 -4.24
C LYS A 2 3.64 20.98 -3.49
N LEU A 3 2.31 21.06 -3.44
CA LEU A 3 1.45 20.14 -2.69
C LEU A 3 1.69 18.67 -3.08
N SER A 4 1.99 18.43 -4.36
CA SER A 4 2.40 17.11 -4.88
C SER A 4 3.63 16.51 -4.18
N LYS A 5 4.63 17.33 -3.84
CA LYS A 5 5.86 16.85 -3.18
C LYS A 5 5.59 16.46 -1.73
N LEU A 6 4.72 17.21 -1.06
CA LEU A 6 4.26 16.90 0.31
C LEU A 6 3.46 15.58 0.33
N MET A 7 2.55 15.39 -0.62
CA MET A 7 1.79 14.14 -0.76
C MET A 7 2.71 12.95 -1.05
N HIS A 8 3.70 13.11 -1.92
CA HIS A 8 4.65 12.04 -2.23
C HIS A 8 5.49 11.64 -1.01
N ILE A 9 6.04 12.61 -0.27
CA ILE A 9 6.81 12.31 0.94
C ILE A 9 5.91 11.65 1.99
N GLY A 10 4.68 12.16 2.15
CA GLY A 10 3.69 11.58 3.06
C GLY A 10 3.37 10.13 2.73
N SER A 11 3.15 9.80 1.45
CA SER A 11 2.85 8.42 1.04
C SER A 11 4.02 7.47 1.29
N VAL A 12 5.27 7.90 1.05
CA VAL A 12 6.47 7.12 1.34
C VAL A 12 6.61 6.84 2.84
N VAL A 13 6.42 7.85 3.69
CA VAL A 13 6.50 7.70 5.15
C VAL A 13 5.41 6.77 5.68
N VAL A 14 4.17 6.94 5.24
CA VAL A 14 3.04 6.07 5.65
C VAL A 14 3.27 4.63 5.19
N GLY A 15 3.75 4.42 3.96
CA GLY A 15 4.11 3.10 3.46
C GLY A 15 5.19 2.43 4.31
N PHE A 16 6.24 3.17 4.69
CA PHE A 16 7.32 2.64 5.53
C PHE A 16 6.84 2.27 6.94
N ILE A 17 5.99 3.10 7.55
CA ILE A 17 5.35 2.79 8.83
C ILE A 17 4.52 1.50 8.72
N GLY A 18 3.76 1.34 7.64
CA GLY A 18 2.98 0.12 7.37
C GLY A 18 3.85 -1.14 7.34
N VAL A 19 5.03 -1.09 6.72
CA VAL A 19 5.99 -2.20 6.71
C VAL A 19 6.49 -2.53 8.11
N ILE A 20 6.86 -1.53 8.91
CA ILE A 20 7.33 -1.75 10.30
C ILE A 20 6.22 -2.39 11.14
N VAL A 21 4.99 -1.86 11.06
CA VAL A 21 3.84 -2.39 11.80
C VAL A 21 3.55 -3.83 11.39
N PHE A 22 3.63 -4.15 10.10
CA PHE A 22 3.46 -5.53 9.61
C PHE A 22 4.52 -6.48 10.19
N ILE A 23 5.79 -6.08 10.18
CA ILE A 23 6.88 -6.89 10.77
C ILE A 23 6.62 -7.11 12.28
N ILE A 24 6.25 -6.06 13.01
CA ILE A 24 5.93 -6.17 14.44
C ILE A 24 4.72 -7.09 14.66
N ALA A 25 3.69 -7.02 13.82
CA ALA A 25 2.51 -7.87 13.98
C ALA A 25 2.79 -9.35 13.68
N VAL A 26 3.62 -9.64 12.68
CA VAL A 26 4.01 -11.00 12.29
C VAL A 26 4.95 -11.61 13.34
N PHE A 27 6.03 -10.91 13.68
CA PHE A 27 7.11 -11.42 14.53
C PHE A 27 6.96 -11.06 16.01
N GLY A 28 6.11 -10.10 16.36
CA GLY A 28 5.85 -9.68 17.74
C GLY A 28 5.01 -10.70 18.53
N GLY A 29 5.31 -10.78 19.82
CA GLY A 29 4.67 -11.69 20.76
C GLY A 29 3.38 -11.12 21.35
N SER A 30 2.24 -11.56 20.81
CA SER A 30 0.95 -11.86 21.47
C SER A 30 -0.09 -11.99 20.36
N GLY A 31 -1.02 -12.94 20.48
CA GLY A 31 -1.99 -13.26 19.42
C GLY A 31 -3.12 -12.24 19.23
N PHE A 32 -3.11 -11.14 20.01
CA PHE A 32 -4.26 -10.26 20.17
C PHE A 32 -3.83 -8.86 20.65
N VAL A 33 -3.85 -7.86 19.76
CA VAL A 33 -3.55 -6.46 20.10
C VAL A 33 -4.74 -5.61 19.63
N PHE A 34 -5.42 -4.93 20.55
CA PHE A 34 -6.64 -4.13 20.27
C PHE A 34 -7.78 -4.89 19.54
N GLY A 35 -7.93 -6.20 19.77
CA GLY A 35 -8.96 -6.99 19.08
C GLY A 35 -8.56 -7.51 17.70
N ILE A 36 -7.38 -7.15 17.21
CA ILE A 36 -6.84 -7.58 15.91
C ILE A 36 -5.96 -8.80 16.13
N THR A 37 -6.29 -9.89 15.45
CA THR A 37 -5.49 -11.13 15.48
C THR A 37 -4.36 -11.07 14.45
N LYS A 38 -3.38 -11.98 14.59
CA LYS A 38 -2.34 -12.17 13.57
C LYS A 38 -2.91 -12.51 12.20
N VAL A 39 -4.02 -13.26 12.17
CA VAL A 39 -4.71 -13.66 10.93
C VAL A 39 -5.34 -12.44 10.25
N ASP A 40 -6.00 -11.57 11.02
CA ASP A 40 -6.57 -10.32 10.49
C ASP A 40 -5.49 -9.45 9.86
N THR A 41 -4.32 -9.37 10.51
CA THR A 41 -3.19 -8.59 10.00
C THR A 41 -2.61 -9.17 8.71
N LEU A 42 -2.49 -10.50 8.62
CA LEU A 42 -2.02 -11.19 7.42
C LEU A 42 -2.99 -11.00 6.24
N LEU A 43 -4.29 -11.15 6.49
CA LEU A 43 -5.33 -10.95 5.47
C LEU A 43 -5.36 -9.49 5.00
N CYS A 44 -5.28 -8.53 5.92
CA CYS A 44 -5.22 -7.12 5.60
C CYS A 44 -4.00 -6.79 4.73
N ALA A 45 -2.82 -7.29 5.09
CA ALA A 45 -1.62 -7.12 4.28
C ALA A 45 -1.76 -7.74 2.89
N GLY A 46 -2.35 -8.93 2.77
CA GLY A 46 -2.65 -9.56 1.49
C GLY A 46 -3.55 -8.70 0.60
N VAL A 47 -4.63 -8.15 1.15
CA VAL A 47 -5.55 -7.25 0.43
C VAL A 47 -4.82 -5.97 0.01
N LEU A 48 -4.02 -5.36 0.89
CA LEU A 48 -3.25 -4.16 0.57
C LEU A 48 -2.23 -4.41 -0.55
N ILE A 49 -1.59 -5.58 -0.57
CA ILE A 49 -0.67 -5.97 -1.65
C ILE A 49 -1.42 -6.12 -2.98
N LEU A 50 -2.59 -6.77 -2.98
CA LEU A 50 -3.41 -6.91 -4.20
C LEU A 50 -3.85 -5.55 -4.74
N ILE A 51 -4.29 -4.64 -3.86
CA ILE A 51 -4.65 -3.26 -4.23
C ILE A 51 -3.44 -2.52 -4.81
N ALA A 52 -2.27 -2.64 -4.19
CA ALA A 52 -1.05 -1.99 -4.66
C ALA A 52 -0.66 -2.49 -6.07
N ILE A 53 -0.68 -3.80 -6.29
CA ILE A 53 -0.40 -4.40 -7.59
C ILE A 53 -1.41 -3.90 -8.63
N TRP A 54 -2.71 -3.97 -8.33
CA TRP A 54 -3.75 -3.56 -9.27
C TRP A 54 -3.65 -2.07 -9.62
N THR A 55 -3.35 -1.22 -8.63
CA THR A 55 -3.17 0.22 -8.83
C THR A 55 -1.97 0.51 -9.74
N GLN A 56 -0.85 -0.22 -9.55
CA GLN A 56 0.30 -0.06 -10.44
C GLN A 56 0.01 -0.55 -11.86
N ILE A 57 -0.66 -1.69 -12.02
CA ILE A 57 -1.07 -2.19 -13.34
C ILE A 57 -1.98 -1.17 -14.04
N ALA A 58 -3.00 -0.66 -13.34
CA ALA A 58 -3.90 0.36 -13.89
C ALA A 58 -3.16 1.64 -14.30
N THR A 59 -2.20 2.08 -13.48
CA THR A 59 -1.38 3.27 -13.79
C THR A 59 -0.51 3.03 -15.03
N ILE A 60 0.13 1.86 -15.15
CA ILE A 60 0.93 1.49 -16.32
C ILE A 60 0.03 1.42 -17.56
N HIS A 61 -1.12 0.78 -17.46
CA HIS A 61 -2.08 0.66 -18.56
C HIS A 61 -2.56 2.03 -19.04
N HIS A 62 -2.92 2.93 -18.12
CA HIS A 62 -3.34 4.29 -18.47
C HIS A 62 -2.20 5.08 -19.15
N MET A 63 -0.97 5.00 -18.63
CA MET A 63 0.19 5.61 -19.26
C MET A 63 0.51 5.02 -20.64
N MET A 64 0.15 3.77 -20.92
CA MET A 64 0.29 3.16 -22.25
C MET A 64 -0.75 3.69 -23.22
N LEU A 65 -2.01 3.81 -22.81
CA LEU A 65 -3.11 4.35 -23.63
C LEU A 65 -2.87 5.83 -23.98
N GLU A 66 -2.39 6.63 -23.01
CA GLU A 66 -2.01 8.02 -23.27
C GLU A 66 -0.88 8.14 -24.32
N LYS A 67 0.06 7.18 -24.36
CA LYS A 67 1.15 7.14 -25.35
C LYS A 67 0.68 6.73 -26.74
N THR A 68 -0.37 5.91 -26.85
CA THR A 68 -0.95 5.49 -28.13
C THR A 68 -1.96 6.50 -28.68
N GLY A 69 -2.26 7.56 -27.93
CA GLY A 69 -3.27 8.56 -28.29
C GLY A 69 -4.70 8.08 -28.03
N GLU A 70 -4.87 6.97 -27.31
CA GLU A 70 -6.17 6.51 -26.84
C GLU A 70 -6.55 7.29 -25.58
N ILE A 71 -7.66 8.03 -25.66
CA ILE A 71 -8.23 8.77 -24.53
C ILE A 71 -9.08 7.76 -23.75
N VAL A 72 -8.73 7.56 -22.47
CA VAL A 72 -9.48 6.71 -21.51
C VAL A 72 -10.57 7.53 -20.82
#